data_AF-A0A430QVM8-F1
#
_entry.id   AF-A0A430QVM8-F1
#
_cell.length_a   1.000
_cell.length_b   1.000
_cell.length_c   1.000
_cell.angle_alpha   90.00
_cell.angle_beta   90.00
_cell.angle_gamma   90.00
#
_symmetry.space_group_name_H-M   'P 1'
#
loop_
_entity.id
_entity.type
_entity.pdbx_description
1 polymer ?
#
loop_
_entity_poly.entity_id
_entity_poly.type
_entity_poly.pdbx_seq_one_letter_code
_entity_poly.pdbx_strand_id
1 'polypeptide(L)' 'AWFLLFIQFVREYSTGVYLMTAGTEVLGAQIVALWGTGAVDVIAALSSLQVLIVSGVFLLASRLGVRPQGL' A
#
# COMPACT_ATOMS: atom_id res chain seq x y z
N ALA A 1 -5.22 8.33 -16.15
CA ALA A 1 -5.90 8.68 -14.88
C ALA A 1 -5.91 7.54 -13.85
N TRP A 2 -6.50 6.36 -14.13
CA TRP A 2 -6.71 5.28 -13.14
C TRP A 2 -5.45 4.85 -12.36
N PHE A 3 -4.32 4.66 -13.03
CA PHE A 3 -3.09 4.19 -12.37
C PHE A 3 -2.56 5.16 -11.31
N LEU A 4 -2.65 6.47 -11.56
CA LEU A 4 -2.25 7.49 -10.58
C LEU A 4 -3.19 7.49 -9.37
N LEU A 5 -4.50 7.29 -9.58
CA LEU A 5 -5.45 7.12 -8.50
C LEU A 5 -5.13 5.89 -7.66
N PHE A 6 -4.82 4.76 -8.29
CA PHE A 6 -4.37 3.55 -7.60
C PHE A 6 -3.17 3.82 -6.68
N ILE A 7 -2.11 4.46 -7.20
CA ILE A 7 -0.94 4.82 -6.40
C ILE A 7 -1.30 5.74 -5.24
N GLN A 8 -2.16 6.74 -5.48
CA GLN A 8 -2.61 7.66 -4.43
C GLN A 8 -3.36 6.94 -3.31
N PHE A 9 -4.25 5.99 -3.65
CA PHE A 9 -4.97 5.19 -2.65
C PHE A 9 -4.05 4.27 -1.87
N VAL A 10 -3.08 3.63 -2.51
CA VAL A 10 -2.15 2.72 -1.80
C VAL A 10 -1.26 3.48 -0.80
N ARG A 11 -0.91 4.74 -1.11
CA ARG A 11 -0.14 5.60 -0.21
C ARG A 11 -0.97 6.13 0.96
N GLU A 12 -2.30 6.23 0.78
CA GLU A 12 -3.18 6.77 1.80
C GLU A 12 -3.38 5.75 2.94
N TYR A 13 -2.83 6.05 4.12
CA TYR A 13 -2.99 5.22 5.31
C TYR A 13 -3.97 5.85 6.31
N SER A 14 -4.18 7.16 6.27
CA SER A 14 -4.91 7.91 7.31
C SER A 14 -6.36 7.45 7.37
N THR A 15 -7.01 7.34 6.20
CA THR A 15 -8.37 6.80 6.10
C THR A 15 -8.45 5.36 6.62
N GLY A 16 -7.43 4.54 6.32
CA GLY A 16 -7.35 3.17 6.82
C GLY A 16 -7.27 3.10 8.35
N VAL A 17 -6.50 3.99 8.98
CA VAL A 17 -6.42 4.09 10.45
C VAL A 17 -7.77 4.46 11.05
N TYR A 18 -8.50 5.40 10.45
CA TYR A 18 -9.82 5.81 10.95
C TYR A 18 -10.90 4.74 10.81
N LEU A 19 -10.80 3.89 9.78
CA LEU A 19 -11.80 2.86 9.48
C LEU A 19 -11.42 1.48 10.04
N MET A 20 -10.21 1.30 10.55
CA MET A 20 -9.79 0.06 11.17
C MET A 20 -10.61 -0.20 12.44
N THR A 21 -11.35 -1.29 12.43
CA THR A 21 -12.07 -1.84 13.58
C THR A 21 -11.56 -3.26 13.86
N ALA A 22 -12.01 -3.86 14.96
CA ALA A 22 -11.72 -5.25 15.24
C ALA A 22 -12.21 -6.15 14.09
N GLY A 23 -11.29 -6.90 13.47
CA GLY A 23 -11.58 -7.81 12.35
C GLY A 23 -11.37 -7.22 10.96
N THR A 24 -10.98 -5.95 10.83
CA THR A 24 -10.58 -5.36 9.54
C THR A 24 -9.09 -5.03 9.53
N GLU A 25 -8.35 -5.54 8.55
CA GLU A 25 -6.92 -5.26 8.40
C GLU A 25 -6.65 -4.52 7.09
N VAL A 26 -6.04 -3.34 7.20
CA VAL A 26 -5.60 -2.55 6.04
C VAL A 26 -4.09 -2.45 6.10
N LEU A 27 -3.40 -3.06 5.13
CA LEU A 27 -1.95 -3.24 5.13
C LEU A 27 -1.16 -1.98 5.50
N GLY A 28 -1.47 -0.83 4.87
CA GLY A 28 -0.80 0.44 5.15
C GLY A 28 -1.03 0.96 6.58
N ALA A 29 -2.27 0.86 7.09
CA ALA A 29 -2.61 1.27 8.44
C ALA A 29 -2.05 0.30 9.50
N GLN A 30 -1.99 -1.00 9.18
CA GLN A 30 -1.39 -2.03 10.02
C GLN A 30 0.11 -1.77 10.24
N ILE A 31 0.85 -1.42 9.17
CA ILE A 31 2.27 -1.06 9.24
C ILE A 31 2.47 0.12 10.20
N VAL A 32 1.63 1.15 10.11
CA VAL A 32 1.70 2.33 10.99
C VAL A 32 1.37 1.96 12.44
N ALA A 33 0.32 1.15 12.67
CA ALA A 33 -0.10 0.74 14.01
C ALA A 33 0.97 -0.10 14.74
N LEU A 34 1.69 -0.96 14.01
CA LEU A 34 2.74 -1.82 14.57
C LEU A 34 3.92 -1.04 15.12
N TRP A 35 4.18 0.20 14.66
CA TRP A 35 5.23 1.04 15.25
C TRP A 35 5.04 1.29 16.74
N GLY A 36 3.79 1.39 17.21
CA GLY A 36 3.49 1.53 18.64
C GLY A 36 3.83 0.29 19.47
N THR A 37 4.01 -0.86 18.82
CA THR A 37 4.33 -2.15 19.48
C THR A 37 5.81 -2.51 19.44
N GLY A 38 6.59 -1.87 18.56
CA GLY A 38 8.01 -2.19 18.34
C GLY A 38 8.27 -3.46 17.51
N ALA A 39 7.26 -4.04 16.86
CA ALA A 39 7.38 -5.24 16.00
C ALA A 39 8.05 -4.94 14.64
N VAL A 40 9.32 -4.54 14.66
CA VAL A 40 10.09 -4.09 13.49
C VAL A 40 10.26 -5.17 12.42
N ASP A 41 10.36 -6.43 12.84
CA ASP A 41 10.41 -7.61 11.98
C ASP A 41 9.14 -7.75 11.12
N VAL A 42 7.96 -7.62 11.73
CA VAL A 42 6.67 -7.66 11.04
C VAL A 42 6.50 -6.44 10.14
N ILE A 43 6.89 -5.26 10.62
CA ILE A 43 6.87 -4.02 9.83
C ILE A 43 7.69 -4.18 8.55
N ALA A 44 8.91 -4.72 8.64
CA ALA A 44 9.77 -4.95 7.50
C ALA A 44 9.17 -5.96 6.52
N ALA A 45 8.62 -7.07 7.02
CA ALA A 45 7.96 -8.07 6.19
C ALA A 45 6.77 -7.49 5.41
N LEU A 46 5.85 -6.79 6.10
CA LEU A 46 4.69 -6.17 5.47
C LEU A 46 5.06 -5.06 4.49
N SER A 47 6.06 -4.25 4.82
CA SER A 47 6.55 -3.18 3.92
C SER A 47 7.16 -3.76 2.64
N SER A 48 7.96 -4.82 2.76
CA SER A 48 8.54 -5.49 1.59
C SER A 48 7.45 -6.12 0.70
N LEU A 49 6.45 -6.77 1.32
CA LEU A 49 5.29 -7.32 0.60
C LEU A 49 4.49 -6.23 -0.12
N GLN A 50 4.27 -5.08 0.53
CA GLN A 50 3.58 -3.94 -0.09
C GLN A 50 4.33 -3.43 -1.32
N VAL A 51 5.65 -3.27 -1.23
CA VAL A 51 6.49 -2.86 -2.37
C VAL A 51 6.39 -3.87 -3.52
N LEU A 52 6.41 -5.18 -3.21
CA LEU A 52 6.26 -6.23 -4.22
C LEU A 52 4.90 -6.16 -4.93
N ILE A 53 3.81 -5.97 -4.17
CA ILE A 53 2.45 -5.86 -4.74
C ILE A 53 2.35 -4.63 -5.65
N VAL A 54 2.78 -3.46 -5.17
CA VAL A 54 2.71 -2.20 -5.95
C VAL A 54 3.56 -2.30 -7.21
N SER A 55 4.77 -2.84 -7.09
CA SER A 55 5.67 -3.05 -8.23
C SER A 55 5.07 -4.04 -9.22
N GLY A 56 4.45 -5.12 -8.75
CA GLY A 56 3.74 -6.09 -9.57
C GLY A 56 2.59 -5.47 -10.36
N VAL A 57 1.75 -4.66 -9.71
CA VAL A 57 0.64 -3.95 -10.37
C VAL A 57 1.17 -2.96 -11.40
N PHE A 58 2.23 -2.20 -11.08
CA PHE A 58 2.86 -1.28 -12.03
C PHE A 58 3.42 -2.00 -13.26
N LEU A 59 4.14 -3.12 -13.06
CA LEU A 59 4.66 -3.92 -14.16
C LEU A 59 3.53 -4.49 -15.03
N LEU A 60 2.46 -5.00 -14.42
CA LEU A 60 1.30 -5.49 -15.17
C LEU A 60 0.61 -4.36 -15.95
N ALA A 61 0.36 -3.22 -15.31
CA ALA A 61 -0.27 -2.06 -15.95
C ALA A 61 0.56 -1.56 -17.15
N SER A 62 1.88 -1.47 -17.00
CA SER A 62 2.77 -1.06 -18.08
C SER A 62 2.81 -2.08 -19.23
N ARG A 63 2.74 -3.39 -18.94
CA ARG A 63 2.62 -4.44 -19.98
C ARG A 63 1.30 -4.38 -20.74
N LEU A 64 0.23 -3.89 -20.12
CA LEU A 64 -1.08 -3.68 -20.74
C LEU A 64 -1.18 -2.33 -21.50
N GLY A 65 -0.07 -1.59 -21.63
CA GLY A 65 -0.02 -0.33 -22.37
C GLY A 65 -0.48 0.90 -21.57
N VAL A 66 -0.72 0.76 -20.25
CA VAL A 66 -1.00 1.90 -19.39
C VAL A 66 0.27 2.73 -19.23
N ARG A 67 0.24 3.95 -19.74
CA ARG A 67 1.32 4.92 -19.57
C ARG A 67 1.02 5.84 -18.39
N PRO A 68 1.90 5.95 -17.39
CA PRO A 68 1.76 6.99 -16.38
C PRO A 68 1.82 8.34 -17.10
N GLN A 69 0.74 9.11 -17.01
CA GLN A 69 0.63 10.43 -17.63
C GLN A 69 1.29 11.42 -16.66
N GLY A 70 2.40 12.06 -17.05
CA GLY A 70 3.09 13.07 -16.23
C GLY A 70 4.33 12.60 -15.45
N LEU A 71 4.96 11.49 -15.87
CA LEU A 71 6.37 11.20 -15.64
C LEU A 71 7.15 11.48 -16.92
#